data_AF-A0A969CAJ0-F1
#
_entry.id   AF-A0A969CAJ0-F1
#
_cell.length_a   1.000
_cell.length_b   1.000
_cell.length_c   1.000
_cell.angle_alpha   90.00
_cell.angle_beta   90.00
_cell.angle_gamma   90.00
#
_symmetry.space_group_name_H-M   'P 1'
#
loop_
_entity.id
_entity.type
_entity.pdbx_description
1 polymer ?
#
loop_
_entity_poly.entity_id
_entity_poly.type
_entity_poly.pdbx_seq_one_letter_code
_entity_poly.pdbx_strand_id
1 'polypeptide(L)'
;MDCVYLLHFSRPINPSRPAQHYLGWSSDLDERLRKHRKGTGSRLCAVALERGITFVLAEVWAGDRSLESRLKRQHNSRKFCPICNRLQAAKASELAVAKTGGN
;
A
#
# COMPACT_ATOMS: atom_id res chain seq x y z
N MET A 1 -11.56 4.26 16.86
CA MET A 1 -10.26 3.76 17.36
C MET A 1 -9.18 4.33 16.47
N ASP A 2 -8.12 4.88 17.05
CA ASP A 2 -7.04 5.48 16.27
C ASP A 2 -6.15 4.40 15.65
N CYS A 3 -5.95 4.51 14.34
CA CYS A 3 -5.14 3.57 13.59
C CYS A 3 -4.32 4.25 12.51
N VAL A 4 -3.21 3.62 12.18
CA VAL A 4 -2.43 3.87 10.98
C VAL A 4 -2.76 2.76 9.99
N TYR A 5 -2.99 3.11 8.74
CA TYR A 5 -3.36 2.16 7.70
C TYR A 5 -2.47 2.33 6.48
N LEU A 6 -2.31 1.23 5.75
CA LEU A 6 -1.61 1.17 4.48
C LEU A 6 -2.58 0.76 3.37
N LEU A 7 -2.67 1.58 2.33
CA LEU A 7 -3.34 1.20 1.09
C LEU A 7 -2.31 0.67 0.08
N HIS A 8 -2.70 -0.36 -0.67
CA HIS A 8 -1.98 -0.87 -1.81
C HIS A 8 -2.79 -0.61 -3.08
N PHE A 9 -2.22 0.15 -4.01
CA PHE A 9 -2.83 0.41 -5.32
C PHE A 9 -2.50 -0.73 -6.29
N SER A 10 -3.48 -1.13 -7.10
CA SER A 10 -3.33 -2.22 -8.07
C SER A 10 -2.22 -1.98 -9.10
N ARG A 11 -1.89 -0.71 -9.38
CA ARG A 11 -0.74 -0.30 -10.18
C ARG A 11 -0.13 1.00 -9.65
N PRO A 12 1.14 1.31 -9.95
CA PRO A 12 1.75 2.59 -9.58
C PRO A 12 0.94 3.77 -10.12
N ILE A 13 0.70 4.76 -9.26
CA ILE A 13 -0.15 5.91 -9.62
C ILE A 13 0.54 6.80 -10.63
N ASN A 14 1.87 6.97 -10.55
CA ASN A 14 2.66 7.73 -11.50
C ASN A 14 3.84 6.85 -12.01
N PRO A 15 4.04 6.71 -13.34
CA PRO A 15 5.14 5.90 -13.89
C PRO A 15 6.54 6.46 -13.58
N SER A 16 6.70 7.79 -13.53
CA SER A 16 7.98 8.44 -13.22
C SER A 16 8.28 8.50 -11.72
N ARG A 17 7.26 8.40 -10.87
CA ARG A 17 7.36 8.33 -9.41
C ARG A 17 6.38 7.27 -8.89
N PRO A 18 6.78 5.99 -8.82
CA PRO A 18 5.87 4.86 -8.62
C PRO A 18 5.35 4.77 -7.18
N ALA A 19 4.58 5.77 -6.76
CA ALA A 19 3.78 5.71 -5.55
C ALA A 19 2.68 4.67 -5.77
N GLN A 20 2.90 3.46 -5.24
CA GLN A 20 1.93 2.37 -5.24
C GLN A 20 1.34 2.13 -3.84
N HIS A 21 1.71 2.94 -2.86
CA HIS A 21 1.27 2.81 -1.48
C HIS A 21 0.89 4.16 -0.89
N TYR A 22 -0.11 4.15 -0.02
CA TYR A 22 -0.51 5.32 0.77
C TYR A 22 -0.55 4.94 2.24
N LEU A 23 0.21 5.68 3.07
CA LEU A 23 0.12 5.62 4.52
C LEU A 23 -0.74 6.78 5.02
N GLY A 24 -1.70 6.48 5.88
CA GLY A 24 -2.50 7.49 6.55
C GLY A 24 -2.84 7.08 7.97
N TRP A 25 -3.28 8.06 8.75
CA TRP A 25 -3.85 7.88 10.07
C TRP A 25 -5.34 8.26 10.07
N SER A 26 -6.14 7.60 10.92
CA SER A 26 -7.55 7.98 11.15
C SER A 26 -8.09 7.45 12.47
N SER A 27 -9.02 8.21 13.06
CA SER A 27 -9.86 7.80 14.19
C SER A 27 -11.14 7.05 13.76
N ASP A 28 -11.53 7.19 12.49
CA ASP A 28 -12.65 6.51 11.81
C ASP A 28 -12.17 5.99 10.45
N LEU A 29 -11.66 4.76 10.46
CA LEU A 29 -11.09 4.13 9.28
C LEU A 29 -12.13 3.90 8.18
N ASP A 30 -13.36 3.53 8.53
CA ASP A 30 -14.40 3.20 7.56
C ASP A 30 -14.85 4.43 6.78
N GLU A 31 -15.11 5.54 7.48
CA GLU A 31 -15.42 6.81 6.82
C GLU A 31 -14.24 7.26 5.94
N ARG A 32 -13.01 7.11 6.44
CA ARG A 32 -11.80 7.47 5.69
C ARG A 32 -11.64 6.65 4.42
N LEU A 33 -11.89 5.35 4.46
CA LEU A 33 -11.85 4.47 3.28
C LEU A 33 -12.96 4.81 2.28
N ARG A 34 -14.17 5.16 2.75
CA ARG A 34 -15.24 5.64 1.86
C ARG A 34 -14.83 6.92 1.13
N LYS A 35 -14.23 7.88 1.83
CA LYS A 35 -13.69 9.11 1.23
C LYS A 35 -12.61 8.81 0.19
N HIS A 36 -11.68 7.90 0.49
CA HIS A 36 -10.65 7.49 -0.48
C HIS A 36 -11.24 6.83 -1.72
N ARG A 37 -12.24 5.94 -1.57
CA ARG A 37 -12.94 5.31 -2.71
C ARG A 37 -13.65 6.32 -3.61
N LYS A 38 -14.18 7.41 -3.03
CA LYS A 38 -14.80 8.53 -3.74
C LYS A 38 -13.79 9.53 -4.31
N GLY A 39 -12.49 9.31 -4.13
CA GLY A 39 -11.44 10.24 -4.58
C GLY A 39 -11.32 11.52 -3.74
N THR A 40 -12.06 11.66 -2.63
CA THR A 40 -12.06 12.87 -1.79
C THR A 40 -11.20 12.73 -0.53
N GLY A 41 -10.67 11.53 -0.24
CA GLY A 41 -9.88 11.27 0.96
C GLY A 41 -8.40 11.72 0.87
N SER A 42 -7.85 11.85 -0.33
CA SER A 42 -6.53 12.42 -0.59
C SER A 42 -6.34 12.72 -2.07
N ARG A 43 -5.43 13.66 -2.41
CA ARG A 43 -5.06 13.92 -3.82
C ARG A 43 -4.58 12.66 -4.54
N LEU A 44 -3.85 11.79 -3.84
CA LEU A 44 -3.34 10.54 -4.41
C LEU A 44 -4.48 9.59 -4.80
N CYS A 45 -5.49 9.45 -3.93
CA CYS A 45 -6.67 8.64 -4.22
C CYS A 45 -7.58 9.29 -5.29
N ALA A 46 -7.63 10.62 -5.36
CA ALA A 46 -8.29 11.34 -6.46
C ALA A 46 -7.65 10.97 -7.81
N VAL A 47 -6.33 11.09 -7.91
CA VAL A 47 -5.58 10.70 -9.13
C VAL A 47 -5.75 9.21 -9.44
N ALA A 48 -5.75 8.34 -8.42
CA ALA A 48 -5.99 6.92 -8.61
C ALA A 48 -7.37 6.68 -9.24
N LEU A 49 -8.42 7.30 -8.70
CA LEU A 49 -9.77 7.22 -9.23
C LEU A 49 -9.87 7.77 -10.67
N GLU A 50 -9.32 8.96 -10.93
CA GLU A 50 -9.24 9.57 -12.27
C GLU A 50 -8.58 8.63 -13.30
N ARG A 51 -7.63 7.80 -12.86
CA ARG A 51 -6.90 6.86 -13.71
C ARG A 51 -7.50 5.44 -13.71
N GLY A 52 -8.64 5.21 -13.06
CA GLY A 52 -9.23 3.86 -12.92
C GLY A 52 -8.36 2.89 -12.11
N ILE A 53 -7.52 3.40 -11.21
CA ILE A 53 -6.66 2.61 -10.33
C ILE A 53 -7.41 2.33 -9.04
N THR A 54 -7.68 1.05 -8.80
CA THR A 54 -8.26 0.57 -7.54
C THR A 54 -7.19 0.44 -6.45
N PHE A 55 -7.64 0.42 -5.19
CA PHE A 55 -6.79 0.10 -4.05
C PHE A 55 -7.48 -0.87 -3.10
N VAL A 56 -6.67 -1.56 -2.31
CA VAL A 56 -7.10 -2.39 -1.19
C VAL A 56 -6.46 -1.89 0.09
N LEU A 57 -7.14 -2.13 1.22
CA LEU A 57 -6.55 -1.96 2.55
C LEU A 57 -5.57 -3.13 2.78
N ALA A 58 -4.28 -2.81 2.82
CA ALA A 58 -3.23 -3.81 2.88
C ALA A 58 -2.89 -4.21 4.32
N GLU A 59 -2.87 -3.24 5.24
CA GLU A 59 -2.49 -3.45 6.64
C GLU A 59 -3.06 -2.34 7.53
N VAL A 60 -3.32 -2.67 8.79
CA VAL A 60 -3.77 -1.72 9.82
C VAL A 60 -3.01 -1.94 11.12
N TRP A 61 -2.50 -0.87 11.70
CA TRP A 61 -1.85 -0.86 13.00
C TRP A 61 -2.61 0.03 13.96
N ALA A 62 -2.83 -0.43 15.19
CA ALA A 62 -3.24 0.46 16.27
C ALA A 62 -2.14 1.53 16.47
N GLY A 63 -2.54 2.80 16.55
CA GLY A 63 -1.57 3.86 16.76
C GLY A 63 -2.03 5.25 16.31
N ASP A 64 -1.16 6.21 16.53
CA ASP A 64 -1.41 7.63 16.37
C ASP A 64 -0.70 8.22 15.14
N ARG A 65 -0.77 9.55 15.00
CA ARG A 65 -0.05 10.31 13.96
C ARG A 65 1.47 10.20 14.09
N SER A 66 2.00 9.92 15.29
CA SER A 66 3.43 9.73 15.53
C SER A 66 3.91 8.44 14.86
N LEU A 67 3.14 7.36 14.98
CA LEU A 67 3.41 6.11 14.27
C LEU A 67 3.38 6.31 12.75
N GLU A 68 2.37 7.00 12.22
CA GLU A 68 2.27 7.32 10.79
C GLU A 68 3.52 8.07 10.30
N SER A 69 3.93 9.11 11.04
CA SER A 69 5.13 9.90 10.72
C SER A 69 6.40 9.05 10.72
N ARG A 70 6.54 8.14 11.70
CA ARG A 70 7.67 7.21 11.79
C ARG A 70 7.71 6.25 10.61
N LEU A 71 6.57 5.70 10.18
CA LEU A 71 6.51 4.81 9.02
C LEU A 71 6.81 5.55 7.70
N LYS A 72 6.30 6.78 7.55
CA LYS A 72 6.56 7.61 6.36
C LYS A 72 8.03 7.96 6.18
N ARG A 73 8.73 8.30 7.26
CA ARG A 73 10.16 8.65 7.24
C ARG A 73 11.07 7.49 6.82
N GLN A 74 10.62 6.24 6.94
CA GLN A 74 11.40 5.10 6.48
C GLN A 74 11.42 4.97 4.95
N HIS A 75 10.52 5.68 4.24
CA HIS A 75 10.39 5.64 2.77
C HIS A 75 10.30 4.21 2.19
N ASN A 76 9.76 3.27 2.97
CA ASN A 76 9.81 1.85 2.67
C ASN A 76 8.44 1.17 2.70
N SER A 77 7.39 1.87 2.29
CA SER A 77 6.01 1.39 2.36
C SER A 77 5.80 0.01 1.71
N ARG A 78 6.63 -0.35 0.72
CA ARG A 78 6.60 -1.69 0.10
C ARG A 78 6.93 -2.81 1.08
N LYS A 79 7.88 -2.61 2.00
CA LYS A 79 8.25 -3.61 3.02
C LYS A 79 7.18 -3.79 4.09
N PHE A 80 6.34 -2.78 4.31
CA PHE A 80 5.21 -2.87 5.24
C PHE A 80 3.96 -3.47 4.58
N CYS A 81 3.99 -3.68 3.26
CA CYS A 81 2.85 -4.18 2.51
C CYS A 81 2.88 -5.71 2.45
N PRO A 82 1.98 -6.43 3.15
CA PRO A 82 1.96 -7.89 3.11
C PRO A 82 1.69 -8.43 1.70
N ILE A 83 0.95 -7.69 0.87
CA ILE A 83 0.69 -8.05 -0.54
C ILE A 83 2.01 -8.06 -1.33
N CYS A 84 2.79 -6.98 -1.27
CA CYS A 84 4.07 -6.92 -1.96
C CYS A 84 5.06 -7.95 -1.45
N ASN A 85 5.12 -8.17 -0.13
CA ASN A 85 6.04 -9.13 0.47
C ASN A 85 5.73 -10.56 0.01
N ARG A 86 4.44 -10.96 -0.03
CA ARG A 86 4.02 -12.27 -0.55
C ARG A 86 4.36 -12.43 -2.03
N LEU A 87 4.12 -11.41 -2.85
CA LEU A 87 4.48 -11.43 -4.27
C LEU A 87 6.00 -11.60 -4.48
N GLN A 88 6.83 -10.98 -3.64
CA GLN A 88 8.28 -11.16 -3.70
C GLN A 88 8.71 -12.58 -3.27
N ALA A 89 8.09 -13.13 -2.22
CA ALA A 89 8.37 -14.48 -1.76
C ALA A 89 7.99 -15.53 -2.82
N ALA A 90 6.82 -15.40 -3.45
CA ALA A 90 6.38 -16.29 -4.53
C ALA A 90 7.36 -16.27 -5.71
N LYS A 91 7.78 -15.08 -6.16
CA LYS A 91 8.77 -14.93 -7.23
C LYS A 91 10.12 -15.56 -6.88
N ALA A 92 10.58 -15.38 -5.65
CA ALA A 92 11.83 -15.99 -5.19
C ALA A 92 11.75 -17.52 -5.20
N SER A 93 10.61 -18.08 -4.81
CA SER A 93 10.37 -19.53 -4.87
C SER A 93 10.34 -20.07 -6.30
N GLU A 94 9.68 -19.38 -7.23
CA GLU A 94 9.63 -19.76 -8.65
C GLU A 94 11.02 -19.76 -9.29
N LEU A 95 11.82 -18.73 -9.00
CA LEU A 95 13.21 -18.64 -9.46
C LEU A 95 14.12 -19.72 -8.86
N ALA A 96 13.82 -20.22 -7.66
CA ALA A 96 14.58 -21.30 -7.04
C ALA A 96 14.27 -22.66 -7.70
N VAL A 97 13.00 -22.90 -8.07
CA VAL A 97 12.57 -24.11 -8.79
C VAL A 97 13.17 -24.15 -10.20
N ALA A 98 13.17 -23.01 -10.92
CA ALA A 98 13.75 -22.95 -12.27
C ALA A 98 15.26 -23.26 -12.33
N LYS A 99 15.99 -23.12 -11.22
CA LYS A 99 17.44 -23.35 -11.15
C LYS A 99 17.84 -24.78 -10.78
N THR A 100 16.90 -25.63 -10.35
CA THR A 100 17.17 -27.00 -9.88
C THR A 100 16.89 -28.08 -10.92
N GLY A 101 16.30 -27.73 -12.08
CA GLY A 101 15.95 -28.67 -13.16
C GLY A 101 17.00 -28.85 -14.26
N GLY A 102 18.28 -28.57 -13.99
CA GLY A 102 19.36 -28.69 -14.96
C GLY A 102 20.54 -29.49 -14.42
N ASN A 103 20.43 -30.82 -14.45
CA ASN A 103 21.51 -31.77 -14.70
C ASN A 103 20.93 -33.14 -15.01
#